data_AF-A0AAW7Q7N0-F1
#
_entry.id   AF-A0AAW7Q7N0-F1
#
_cell.length_a   1.000
_cell.length_b   1.000
_cell.length_c   1.000
_cell.angle_alpha   90.00
_cell.angle_beta   90.00
_cell.angle_gamma   90.00
#
_symmetry.space_group_name_H-M   'P 1'
#
loop_
_entity.id
_entity.type
_entity.pdbx_description
1 polymer ?
#
loop_
_entity_poly.entity_id
_entity_poly.type
_entity_poly.pdbx_seq_one_letter_code
_entity_poly.pdbx_strand_id
1 'polypeptide(L)'
;MKNILPQEKLTLLEIEVSEKIDNKNLKNFIYTNFKLKNITTNKNDKTFIIYIKELKKYQIFILNEKYDFFEFQVFEQFYENKEEFGKVDLYLSEDFFCLYKNSKIYYYQKLNQIIQKDELIEFLNKKLQINIDNFKQIDKNEIEKLKNSYLEKNIKQNLSFLNLNQDYGFVFFVLYLFVVLIFSF
;
A
#
# COMPACT_ATOMS: atom_id res chain seq x y z
N MET A 1 14.21 -1.89 16.73
CA MET A 1 13.22 -2.98 16.83
C MET A 1 12.17 -2.69 15.76
N LYS A 2 11.85 -3.67 14.90
CA LYS A 2 10.87 -3.47 13.83
C LYS A 2 9.47 -3.36 14.44
N ASN A 3 8.62 -2.47 13.92
CA ASN A 3 7.28 -2.21 14.45
C ASN A 3 6.20 -2.28 13.36
N ILE A 4 5.02 -2.79 13.72
CA ILE A 4 3.83 -2.82 12.87
C ILE A 4 2.89 -1.70 13.30
N LEU A 5 2.37 -0.93 12.33
CA LEU A 5 1.37 0.12 12.57
C LEU A 5 0.06 -0.52 13.04
N PRO A 6 -0.47 -0.15 14.22
CA PRO A 6 -1.79 -0.59 14.66
C PRO A 6 -2.87 -0.14 13.68
N GLN A 7 -3.81 -1.05 13.40
CA GLN A 7 -4.93 -0.84 12.50
C GLN A 7 -5.75 0.45 12.77
N GLU A 8 -5.87 0.86 14.03
CA GLU A 8 -6.56 2.10 14.45
C GLU A 8 -5.88 3.37 13.95
N LYS A 9 -4.56 3.33 13.77
CA LYS A 9 -3.73 4.47 13.33
C LYS A 9 -3.51 4.48 11.83
N LEU A 10 -4.08 3.53 11.10
CA LEU A 10 -3.92 3.46 9.66
C LEU A 10 -4.55 4.69 8.98
N THR A 11 -3.75 5.39 8.19
CA THR A 11 -4.23 6.45 7.30
C THR A 11 -4.35 5.91 5.89
N LEU A 12 -5.58 5.72 5.43
CA LEU A 12 -5.93 5.30 4.07
C LEU A 12 -6.68 6.43 3.38
N LEU A 13 -6.19 6.84 2.21
CA LEU A 13 -6.86 7.77 1.32
C LEU A 13 -7.29 7.05 0.03
N GLU A 14 -8.56 7.20 -0.32
CA GLU A 14 -9.10 6.74 -1.60
C GLU A 14 -9.32 7.91 -2.56
N ILE A 15 -8.87 7.76 -3.80
CA ILE A 15 -9.02 8.77 -4.86
C ILE A 15 -9.50 8.12 -6.14
N GLU A 16 -10.63 8.56 -6.65
CA GLU A 16 -11.18 8.12 -7.93
C GLU A 16 -10.52 8.90 -9.08
N VAL A 17 -10.26 8.18 -10.17
CA VAL A 17 -9.61 8.70 -11.38
C VAL A 17 -10.32 8.18 -12.63
N SER A 18 -10.10 8.83 -13.77
CA SER A 18 -10.61 8.34 -15.06
C SER A 18 -9.79 7.16 -15.60
N GLU A 19 -8.49 7.15 -15.32
CA GLU A 19 -7.51 6.16 -15.77
C GLU A 19 -6.27 6.14 -14.86
N LYS A 20 -5.37 5.17 -15.10
CA LYS A 20 -4.11 5.07 -14.35
C LYS A 20 -3.23 6.27 -14.68
N ILE A 21 -2.81 7.02 -13.66
CA ILE A 21 -1.91 8.15 -13.80
C ILE A 21 -0.52 7.65 -14.23
N ASP A 22 0.06 8.30 -15.23
CA ASP A 22 1.44 8.05 -15.67
C ASP A 22 2.42 8.22 -14.49
N ASN A 23 3.38 7.30 -14.38
CA ASN A 23 4.38 7.29 -13.30
C ASN A 23 5.11 8.64 -13.17
N LYS A 24 5.36 9.36 -14.28
CA LYS A 24 5.99 10.70 -14.29
C LYS A 24 5.16 11.75 -13.55
N ASN A 25 3.84 11.61 -13.58
CA ASN A 25 2.89 12.56 -13.00
C ASN A 25 2.32 12.08 -11.65
N LEU A 26 2.49 10.79 -11.31
CA LEU A 26 1.91 10.18 -10.12
C LEU A 26 2.32 10.93 -8.85
N LYS A 27 3.58 11.33 -8.73
CA LYS A 27 4.06 12.09 -7.57
C LYS A 27 3.30 13.42 -7.39
N ASN A 28 3.20 14.20 -8.46
CA ASN A 28 2.51 15.50 -8.43
C ASN A 28 1.01 15.34 -8.17
N PHE A 29 0.41 14.31 -8.75
CA PHE A 29 -0.98 13.96 -8.52
C PHE A 29 -1.26 13.69 -7.04
N ILE A 30 -0.44 12.86 -6.39
CA ILE A 30 -0.59 12.51 -4.97
C ILE A 30 -0.39 13.74 -4.09
N TYR A 31 0.66 14.53 -4.36
CA TYR A 31 0.96 15.75 -3.61
C TYR A 31 -0.16 16.79 -3.67
N THR A 32 -0.74 17.01 -4.85
CA THR A 32 -1.89 17.91 -5.02
C THR A 32 -3.09 17.42 -4.22
N ASN A 33 -3.37 16.11 -4.24
CA ASN A 33 -4.48 15.55 -3.48
C ASN A 33 -4.27 15.64 -1.96
N PHE A 34 -3.04 15.47 -1.48
CA PHE A 34 -2.72 15.67 -0.06
C PHE A 34 -3.01 17.11 0.37
N LYS A 35 -2.59 18.10 -0.44
CA LYS A 35 -2.91 19.51 -0.19
C LYS A 35 -4.42 19.77 -0.16
N LEU A 36 -5.16 19.28 -1.15
CA LEU A 36 -6.61 19.48 -1.23
C LEU A 36 -7.36 18.89 -0.03
N LYS A 37 -6.84 17.81 0.55
CA LYS A 37 -7.43 17.13 1.71
C LYS A 37 -6.81 17.53 3.05
N ASN A 38 -5.95 18.55 3.07
CA ASN A 38 -5.22 19.02 4.26
C ASN A 38 -4.46 17.90 4.98
N ILE A 39 -3.90 16.94 4.23
CA ILE A 39 -3.08 15.85 4.77
C ILE A 39 -1.64 16.36 4.87
N THR A 40 -1.10 16.38 6.09
CA THR A 40 0.29 16.71 6.36
C THR A 40 1.09 15.44 6.62
N THR A 41 2.15 15.22 5.84
CA THR A 41 3.11 14.11 6.04
C THR A 41 4.45 14.65 6.51
N ASN A 42 5.12 13.94 7.42
CA ASN A 42 6.50 14.25 7.79
C ASN A 42 7.48 13.87 6.69
N LYS A 43 8.69 14.43 6.74
CA LYS A 43 9.77 14.17 5.75
C LYS A 43 10.16 12.69 5.65
N ASN A 44 9.99 11.92 6.71
CA ASN A 44 10.39 10.52 6.76
C ASN A 44 9.20 9.56 6.67
N ASP A 45 7.98 10.07 6.57
CA ASP A 45 6.80 9.23 6.38
C ASP A 45 6.85 8.58 5.00
N LYS A 46 6.48 7.30 4.94
CA LYS A 46 6.47 6.53 3.70
C LYS A 46 5.08 6.52 3.12
N THR A 47 4.97 6.83 1.83
CA THR A 47 3.71 6.75 1.09
C THR A 47 3.72 5.52 0.21
N PHE A 48 2.65 4.73 0.29
CA PHE A 48 2.47 3.53 -0.50
C PHE A 48 1.17 3.62 -1.28
N ILE A 49 1.17 3.04 -2.48
CA ILE A 49 0.08 3.26 -3.43
C ILE A 49 -0.32 1.94 -4.07
N ILE A 50 -1.62 1.74 -4.19
CA ILE A 50 -2.25 0.65 -4.95
C ILE A 50 -3.22 1.27 -5.95
N TYR A 51 -3.14 0.86 -7.21
CA TYR A 51 -4.12 1.22 -8.24
C TYR A 51 -5.04 0.04 -8.51
N ILE A 52 -6.34 0.23 -8.28
CA ILE A 52 -7.38 -0.76 -8.51
C ILE A 52 -8.02 -0.46 -9.85
N LYS A 53 -7.73 -1.29 -10.84
CA LYS A 53 -8.11 -1.01 -12.23
C LYS A 53 -9.63 -0.99 -12.41
N GLU A 54 -10.32 -1.93 -11.79
CA GLU A 54 -11.76 -2.14 -11.96
C GLU A 54 -12.57 -1.00 -11.33
N LEU A 55 -12.05 -0.38 -10.27
CA LEU A 55 -12.67 0.77 -9.61
C LEU A 55 -12.16 2.12 -10.15
N LYS A 56 -11.15 2.11 -11.01
CA LYS A 56 -10.37 3.30 -11.41
C LYS A 56 -10.05 4.18 -10.20
N LYS A 57 -9.46 3.54 -9.18
CA LYS A 57 -9.27 4.15 -7.87
C LYS A 57 -7.86 3.88 -7.36
N TYR A 58 -7.27 4.88 -6.74
CA TYR A 58 -6.05 4.74 -5.96
C TYR A 58 -6.37 4.57 -4.48
N GLN A 59 -5.73 3.59 -3.85
CA GLN A 59 -5.61 3.49 -2.40
C GLN A 59 -4.20 3.90 -1.98
N ILE A 60 -4.13 4.92 -1.13
CA ILE A 60 -2.88 5.53 -0.70
C ILE A 60 -2.75 5.34 0.80
N PHE A 61 -1.66 4.71 1.22
CA PHE A 61 -1.37 4.40 2.61
C PHE A 61 -0.21 5.27 3.07
N ILE A 62 -0.33 5.88 4.24
CA ILE A 62 0.72 6.68 4.86
C ILE A 62 1.23 5.91 6.07
N LEU A 63 2.51 5.57 6.05
CA LEU A 63 3.20 4.91 7.15
C LEU A 63 4.08 5.95 7.86
N ASN A 64 3.77 6.20 9.13
CA ASN A 64 4.57 7.09 9.96
C ASN A 64 5.98 6.50 10.19
N GLU A 65 7.00 7.35 10.25
CA GLU A 65 8.41 6.97 10.44
C GLU A 65 8.69 6.04 11.64
N LYS A 66 7.80 6.03 12.65
CA LYS A 66 7.90 5.16 13.84
C LYS A 66 7.62 3.67 13.56
N TYR A 67 7.07 3.37 12.39
CA TYR A 67 6.62 2.04 12.00
C TYR A 67 7.28 1.59 10.70
N ASP A 68 7.46 0.28 10.59
CA ASP A 68 8.15 -0.34 9.46
C ASP A 68 7.19 -1.01 8.47
N PHE A 69 6.03 -1.46 8.96
CA PHE A 69 5.05 -2.22 8.19
C PHE A 69 3.61 -1.89 8.60
N PHE A 70 2.67 -2.19 7.69
CA PHE A 70 1.25 -2.27 8.00
C PHE A 70 0.85 -3.67 8.46
N GLU A 71 -0.25 -3.76 9.21
CA GLU A 71 -0.76 -5.03 9.71
C GLU A 71 -1.11 -6.04 8.60
N PHE A 72 -1.71 -5.60 7.50
CA PHE A 72 -2.05 -6.49 6.38
C PHE A 72 -0.83 -7.10 5.67
N GLN A 73 0.39 -6.56 5.90
CA GLN A 73 1.60 -7.09 5.29
C GLN A 73 2.04 -8.42 5.92
N VAL A 74 1.52 -8.79 7.10
CA VAL A 74 1.85 -10.07 7.72
C VAL A 74 1.51 -11.26 6.82
N PHE A 75 0.51 -11.12 5.95
CA PHE A 75 0.11 -12.15 5.00
C PHE A 75 1.11 -12.36 3.86
N GLU A 76 2.07 -11.45 3.65
CA GLU A 76 3.16 -11.66 2.69
C GLU A 76 3.97 -12.93 3.02
N GLN A 77 3.95 -13.39 4.29
CA GLN A 77 4.53 -14.67 4.74
C GLN A 77 4.03 -15.88 3.96
N PHE A 78 2.77 -15.88 3.54
CA PHE A 78 2.17 -17.01 2.84
C PHE A 78 2.74 -17.19 1.43
N TYR A 79 3.46 -16.18 0.92
CA TYR A 79 4.08 -16.18 -0.40
C TYR A 79 5.61 -16.28 -0.34
N GLU A 80 6.19 -16.52 0.83
CA GLU A 80 7.62 -16.79 0.94
C GLU A 80 8.00 -17.96 0.02
N ASN A 81 8.84 -17.68 -0.98
CA ASN A 81 9.34 -18.65 -1.97
C ASN A 81 8.28 -19.24 -2.91
N LYS A 82 7.11 -18.59 -3.04
CA LYS A 82 6.04 -19.02 -3.97
C LYS A 82 5.43 -17.81 -4.67
N GLU A 83 5.70 -17.67 -5.97
CA GLU A 83 4.95 -16.75 -6.82
C GLU A 83 3.75 -17.48 -7.41
N GLU A 84 2.55 -17.09 -6.97
CA GLU A 84 1.31 -17.68 -7.45
C GLU A 84 0.67 -16.76 -8.50
N PHE A 85 1.06 -16.96 -9.75
CA PHE A 85 0.52 -16.18 -10.87
C PHE A 85 -0.95 -16.52 -11.15
N GLY A 86 -1.74 -15.49 -11.38
CA GLY A 86 -3.15 -15.59 -11.75
C GLY A 86 -4.11 -15.77 -10.58
N LYS A 87 -3.61 -16.03 -9.36
CA LYS A 87 -4.44 -16.28 -8.20
C LYS A 87 -4.77 -15.02 -7.40
N VAL A 88 -5.96 -15.04 -6.82
CA VAL A 88 -6.50 -14.02 -5.93
C VAL A 88 -6.86 -14.67 -4.59
N ASP A 89 -6.16 -14.24 -3.55
CA ASP A 89 -6.37 -14.71 -2.19
C ASP A 89 -7.04 -13.62 -1.35
N LEU A 90 -8.08 -14.02 -0.62
CA LEU A 90 -8.80 -13.16 0.32
C LEU A 90 -8.46 -13.54 1.76
N TYR A 91 -7.91 -12.57 2.48
CA TYR A 91 -7.67 -12.67 3.92
C TYR A 91 -8.68 -11.79 4.66
N LEU A 92 -9.42 -12.40 5.57
CA LEU A 92 -10.43 -11.74 6.40
C LEU A 92 -9.99 -11.76 7.87
N SER A 93 -9.84 -10.57 8.45
CA SER A 93 -9.72 -10.34 9.89
C SER A 93 -11.05 -9.82 10.45
N GLU A 94 -11.14 -9.70 11.77
CA GLU A 94 -12.23 -9.00 12.44
C GLU A 94 -12.31 -7.51 12.04
N ASP A 95 -11.16 -6.84 11.88
CA ASP A 95 -11.10 -5.37 11.70
C ASP A 95 -10.92 -4.92 10.25
N PHE A 96 -10.56 -5.83 9.34
CA PHE A 96 -10.32 -5.52 7.94
C PHE A 96 -10.32 -6.79 7.09
N PHE A 97 -10.38 -6.61 5.78
CA PHE A 97 -9.98 -7.63 4.83
C PHE A 97 -9.04 -7.05 3.79
N CYS A 98 -8.28 -7.93 3.13
CA CYS A 98 -7.46 -7.55 2.02
C CYS A 98 -7.36 -8.66 0.98
N LEU A 99 -7.18 -8.24 -0.27
CA LEU A 99 -6.97 -9.13 -1.41
C LEU A 99 -5.51 -9.08 -1.82
N TYR A 100 -4.93 -10.24 -2.03
CA TYR A 100 -3.65 -10.40 -2.68
C TYR A 100 -3.86 -10.98 -4.07
N LYS A 101 -3.24 -10.37 -5.07
CA LYS A 101 -3.26 -10.83 -6.46
C LYS A 101 -1.82 -10.98 -6.93
N ASN A 102 -1.46 -12.15 -7.45
CA ASN A 102 -0.08 -12.46 -7.83
C ASN A 102 0.91 -12.21 -6.68
N SER A 103 0.59 -12.69 -5.47
CA SER A 103 1.42 -12.53 -4.27
C SER A 103 1.69 -11.07 -3.84
N LYS A 104 0.90 -10.11 -4.34
CA LYS A 104 0.99 -8.69 -3.99
C LYS A 104 -0.36 -8.18 -3.51
N ILE A 105 -0.34 -7.33 -2.50
CA ILE A 105 -1.53 -6.62 -2.03
C ILE A 105 -2.17 -5.86 -3.19
N TYR A 106 -3.46 -6.09 -3.38
CA TYR A 106 -4.26 -5.56 -4.48
C TYR A 106 -5.43 -4.69 -4.02
N TYR A 107 -6.00 -5.03 -2.87
CA TYR A 107 -7.11 -4.29 -2.30
C TYR A 107 -7.09 -4.40 -0.79
N TYR A 108 -7.49 -3.34 -0.11
CA TYR A 108 -7.63 -3.33 1.33
C TYR A 108 -8.92 -2.61 1.70
N GLN A 109 -9.64 -3.09 2.71
CA GLN A 109 -10.78 -2.39 3.24
C GLN A 109 -10.93 -2.66 4.74
N LYS A 110 -11.08 -1.58 5.51
CA LYS A 110 -11.42 -1.66 6.94
C LYS A 110 -12.88 -2.10 7.10
N LEU A 111 -13.13 -2.93 8.11
CA LEU A 111 -14.45 -3.40 8.48
C LEU A 111 -14.98 -2.59 9.66
N ASN A 112 -16.25 -2.23 9.59
CA ASN A 112 -16.98 -1.59 10.68
C ASN A 112 -17.97 -2.56 11.37
N GLN A 113 -18.12 -3.76 10.81
CA GLN A 113 -19.02 -4.80 11.27
C GLN A 113 -18.47 -6.17 10.85
N ILE A 114 -18.91 -7.21 11.55
CA ILE A 114 -18.60 -8.60 11.19
C ILE A 114 -19.34 -8.92 9.89
N ILE A 115 -18.62 -9.46 8.90
CA ILE A 115 -19.17 -9.86 7.61
C ILE A 115 -18.99 -11.36 7.43
N GLN A 116 -20.03 -12.04 6.94
CA GLN A 116 -19.94 -13.46 6.62
C GLN A 116 -19.15 -13.68 5.33
N LYS A 117 -18.49 -14.85 5.23
CA LYS A 117 -17.67 -15.21 4.07
C LYS A 117 -18.41 -15.05 2.74
N ASP A 118 -19.61 -15.64 2.63
CA ASP A 118 -20.32 -15.71 1.36
C ASP A 118 -20.79 -14.32 0.90
N GLU A 119 -21.26 -13.49 1.83
CA GLU A 119 -21.62 -12.09 1.58
C GLU A 119 -20.41 -11.27 1.11
N LEU A 120 -19.24 -11.48 1.74
CA LEU A 120 -18.01 -10.78 1.36
C LEU A 120 -17.54 -11.17 -0.04
N ILE A 121 -17.58 -12.47 -0.37
CA ILE A 121 -17.21 -12.97 -1.69
C ILE A 121 -18.17 -12.40 -2.74
N GLU A 122 -19.48 -12.45 -2.50
CA GLU A 122 -20.47 -11.91 -3.43
C GLU A 122 -20.28 -10.39 -3.64
N PHE A 123 -20.05 -9.64 -2.57
CA PHE A 123 -19.75 -8.22 -2.63
C PHE A 123 -18.51 -7.92 -3.48
N LEU A 124 -17.42 -8.65 -3.27
CA LEU A 124 -16.17 -8.44 -4.02
C LEU A 124 -16.30 -8.84 -5.48
N ASN A 125 -17.01 -9.94 -5.77
CA ASN A 125 -17.29 -10.36 -7.14
C ASN A 125 -18.09 -9.28 -7.88
N LYS A 126 -19.12 -8.70 -7.24
CA LYS A 126 -19.89 -7.59 -7.84
C LYS A 126 -19.06 -6.32 -8.02
N LYS A 127 -18.26 -5.96 -7.02
CA LYS A 127 -17.51 -4.69 -6.98
C LYS A 127 -16.28 -4.69 -7.87
N LEU A 128 -15.53 -5.79 -7.90
CA LEU A 128 -14.23 -5.90 -8.55
C LEU A 128 -14.23 -6.83 -9.76
N GLN A 129 -15.29 -7.61 -10.00
CA GLN A 129 -15.36 -8.60 -11.08
C GLN A 129 -14.17 -9.57 -11.06
N ILE A 130 -13.75 -9.96 -9.86
CA ILE A 130 -12.68 -10.93 -9.61
C ILE A 130 -13.26 -12.24 -9.12
N ASN A 131 -12.57 -13.34 -9.39
CA ASN A 131 -12.85 -14.63 -8.75
C ASN A 131 -11.82 -14.83 -7.64
N ILE A 132 -12.28 -15.30 -6.47
CA ILE A 132 -11.42 -15.55 -5.31
C ILE A 132 -11.05 -17.03 -5.31
N ASP A 133 -9.75 -17.33 -5.40
CA ASP A 133 -9.23 -18.69 -5.46
C ASP A 133 -9.08 -19.29 -4.06
N ASN A 134 -8.54 -18.52 -3.12
CA ASN A 134 -8.39 -18.94 -1.74
C ASN A 134 -9.02 -17.92 -0.79
N PHE A 135 -9.65 -18.43 0.27
CA PHE A 135 -10.19 -17.64 1.35
C PHE A 135 -9.63 -18.15 2.67
N LYS A 136 -9.11 -17.23 3.49
CA LYS A 136 -8.69 -17.54 4.85
C LYS A 136 -9.21 -16.49 5.82
N GLN A 137 -9.99 -16.94 6.79
CA GLN A 137 -10.39 -16.13 7.94
C GLN A 137 -9.36 -16.30 9.05
N ILE A 138 -8.95 -15.20 9.66
CA ILE A 138 -7.84 -15.13 10.60
C ILE A 138 -8.35 -14.38 11.84
N ASP A 139 -8.33 -15.04 12.99
CA ASP A 139 -8.74 -14.44 14.26
C ASP A 139 -7.64 -13.56 14.86
N LYS A 140 -7.98 -12.79 15.90
CA LYS A 140 -7.02 -11.92 16.60
C LYS A 140 -5.79 -12.64 17.13
N ASN A 141 -5.94 -13.87 17.65
CA ASN A 141 -4.82 -14.63 18.21
C ASN A 141 -3.87 -15.11 17.10
N GLU A 142 -4.41 -15.54 15.97
CA GLU A 142 -3.61 -15.91 14.80
C GLU A 142 -2.90 -14.69 14.20
N ILE A 143 -3.57 -13.54 14.13
CA ILE A 143 -2.93 -12.28 13.68
C ILE A 143 -1.74 -11.91 14.55
N GLU A 144 -1.87 -11.95 15.87
CA GLU A 144 -0.75 -11.62 16.76
C GLU A 144 0.42 -12.58 16.60
N LYS A 145 0.15 -13.88 16.36
CA LYS A 145 1.21 -14.85 16.02
C LYS A 145 1.89 -14.53 14.69
N LEU A 146 1.12 -14.17 13.67
CA LEU A 146 1.65 -13.78 12.35
C LEU A 146 2.49 -12.50 12.44
N LYS A 147 2.04 -11.49 13.20
CA LYS A 147 2.79 -10.26 13.49
C LYS A 147 4.16 -10.57 14.09
N ASN A 148 4.20 -11.37 15.16
CA ASN A 148 5.45 -11.75 15.82
C ASN A 148 6.39 -12.48 14.87
N SER A 149 5.89 -13.48 14.13
CA SER A 149 6.68 -14.19 13.13
C SER A 149 7.18 -13.26 12.01
N TYR A 150 6.40 -12.24 11.64
CA TYR A 150 6.75 -11.33 10.55
C TYR A 150 7.90 -10.42 10.91
N LEU A 151 7.92 -9.97 12.17
CA LEU A 151 8.97 -9.13 12.71
C LEU A 151 10.31 -9.87 12.82
N GLU A 152 10.27 -11.15 13.16
CA GLU A 152 11.45 -12.02 13.23
C GLU A 152 12.04 -12.33 11.85
N LYS A 153 11.18 -12.46 10.83
CA LYS A 153 11.60 -12.77 9.47
C LYS A 153 12.06 -11.51 8.70
N ASN A 154 12.92 -11.73 7.71
CA ASN A 154 13.35 -10.69 6.77
C ASN A 154 12.61 -10.83 5.43
N ILE A 155 11.28 -10.66 5.50
CA ILE A 155 10.41 -10.80 4.33
C ILE A 155 10.55 -9.56 3.44
N LYS A 156 10.61 -9.79 2.13
CA LYS A 156 10.64 -8.71 1.15
C LYS A 156 9.26 -8.08 1.05
N GLN A 157 9.18 -6.78 1.30
CA GLN A 157 7.95 -5.99 1.15
C GLN A 157 7.55 -5.96 -0.33
N ASN A 158 6.28 -6.24 -0.62
CA ASN A 158 5.74 -6.26 -1.98
C ASN A 158 4.88 -5.03 -2.32
N LEU A 159 4.78 -4.07 -1.39
CA LEU A 159 3.99 -2.86 -1.52
C LEU A 159 4.80 -1.75 -2.24
N SER A 160 4.22 -1.13 -3.27
CA SER A 160 4.89 -0.07 -4.04
C SER A 160 5.05 1.21 -3.23
N PHE A 161 6.30 1.52 -2.89
CA PHE A 161 6.71 2.76 -2.25
C PHE A 161 6.79 3.92 -3.25
N LEU A 162 6.26 5.07 -2.88
CA LEU A 162 6.39 6.32 -3.62
C LEU A 162 7.10 7.36 -2.77
N ASN A 163 8.28 7.81 -3.23
CA ASN A 163 9.03 8.87 -2.56
C ASN A 163 8.49 10.26 -2.95
N LEU A 164 7.77 10.91 -2.03
CA LEU A 164 7.25 12.26 -2.24
C LEU A 164 8.31 13.36 -2.07
N ASN A 165 9.47 13.07 -1.48
CA ASN A 165 10.41 14.10 -1.03
C ASN A 165 11.65 14.29 -1.94
N GLN A 166 11.78 13.51 -3.01
CA GLN A 166 12.88 13.67 -3.98
C GLN A 166 12.59 14.82 -4.95
N ASP A 167 13.20 15.99 -4.74
CA ASP A 167 13.23 17.07 -5.73
C ASP A 167 14.61 17.13 -6.39
N TYR A 168 14.69 16.71 -7.65
CA TYR A 168 15.92 16.77 -8.44
C TYR A 168 16.19 18.15 -9.02
N GLY A 169 15.22 19.09 -8.95
CA GLY A 169 15.37 20.44 -9.49
C GLY A 169 16.57 21.18 -8.88
N PHE A 170 16.76 21.04 -7.57
CA PHE A 170 17.93 21.59 -6.88
C PHE A 170 19.24 20.95 -7.35
N VAL A 171 19.25 19.63 -7.57
CA VAL A 171 20.45 18.92 -8.06
C VAL A 171 20.82 19.39 -9.47
N PHE A 172 19.83 19.53 -10.36
CA PHE A 172 20.05 20.07 -11.71
C PHE A 172 20.52 21.51 -11.68
N PHE A 173 19.99 22.34 -10.78
CA PHE A 173 20.45 23.71 -10.59
C PHE A 173 21.91 23.78 -10.15
N VAL A 174 22.32 22.97 -9.16
CA VAL A 174 23.70 22.89 -8.71
C VAL A 174 24.62 22.39 -9.82
N LEU A 175 24.21 21.35 -10.55
CA LEU A 175 24.98 20.82 -11.68
C LEU A 175 25.14 21.85 -12.80
N TYR A 176 24.08 22.61 -13.11
CA TYR A 176 24.13 23.71 -14.05
C TYR A 176 25.13 24.79 -13.61
N LEU A 177 25.13 25.19 -12.34
CA LEU A 177 26.13 26.14 -11.81
C LEU A 177 27.56 25.62 -11.98
N PHE A 178 27.81 24.33 -11.74
CA PHE A 178 29.13 23.72 -11.99
C PHE A 178 29.52 23.78 -13.47
N VAL A 179 28.61 23.48 -14.38
CA VAL A 179 28.85 23.58 -15.84
C VAL A 179 29.19 25.02 -16.22
N VAL A 180 28.40 26.00 -15.76
CA VAL A 180 28.66 27.42 -16.04
C VAL A 180 30.02 27.86 -15.50
N LEU A 181 30.40 27.44 -14.30
CA LEU A 181 31.71 27.77 -13.71
C LEU A 181 32.87 27.17 -14.49
N ILE A 182 32.75 25.93 -14.97
CA ILE A 182 33.79 25.26 -15.78
C ILE A 182 33.95 25.94 -17.15
N PHE A 183 32.86 26.38 -17.77
CA PHE A 183 32.89 27.01 -19.10
C PHE A 183 33.03 28.55 -19.07
N SER A 184 33.00 29.19 -17.88
CA SER A 184 33.27 30.63 -17.72
C SER A 184 34.73 30.95 -17.36
N PHE A 185 35.55 29.92 -17.11
CA PHE A 185 37.01 30.00 -16.97
C PHE A 185 37.68 29.47 -18.24
#